data_AF-A0A1Y2WM47-F1
#
_entry.id   AF-A0A1Y2WM47-F1
#
_cell.length_a   1.000
_cell.length_b   1.000
_cell.length_c   1.000
_cell.angle_alpha   90.00
_cell.angle_beta   90.00
_cell.angle_gamma   90.00
#
_symmetry.space_group_name_H-M   'P 1'
#
loop_
_entity.id
_entity.type
_entity.pdbx_description
1 polymer ?
#
loop_
_entity_poly.entity_id
_entity_poly.type
_entity_poly.pdbx_seq_one_letter_code
_entity_poly.pdbx_strand_id
1 'polypeptide(L)'
;MPQYLIPARNSRHRTACFALYRTLLRQAPLIPLPDDLAVSRGPVHPIKHLIRRSFRRNTSITSPRLIFPALKAGYQILGLLKSATSSRTPPKPSTRPRPDAEPLLVNVTPAPTPQNPNPRPVFDIPSRPRPASELGGSGRRRVPHIDLASDTPFLRIKKPQPAYLSHILRNRIKKRVQRLDLVQVFHEVDIPAAELEDDWEKMMATML
;
A
#
# COMPACT_ATOMS: atom_id res chain seq x y z
N MET A 1 26.81 22.42 -7.45
CA MET A 1 26.31 21.05 -7.17
C MET A 1 24.90 21.12 -6.58
N PRO A 2 23.87 20.53 -7.21
CA PRO A 2 22.52 20.51 -6.66
C PRO A 2 22.47 19.72 -5.35
N GLN A 3 21.87 20.30 -4.30
CA GLN A 3 21.83 19.73 -2.96
C GLN A 3 20.63 18.77 -2.85
N TYR A 4 20.89 17.46 -2.88
CA TYR A 4 19.86 16.43 -2.75
C TYR A 4 19.62 16.06 -1.28
N LEU A 5 18.36 16.01 -0.86
CA LEU A 5 18.00 15.54 0.49
C LEU A 5 17.84 14.03 0.45
N ILE A 6 18.77 13.30 1.05
CA ILE A 6 18.64 11.85 1.22
C ILE A 6 17.70 11.60 2.42
N PRO A 7 16.46 11.11 2.22
CA PRO A 7 15.48 11.04 3.31
C PRO A 7 15.91 10.13 4.47
N ALA A 8 16.72 9.11 4.18
CA ALA A 8 17.27 8.20 5.18
C ALA A 8 18.31 8.86 6.11
N ARG A 9 19.05 9.87 5.63
CA ARG A 9 20.09 10.58 6.40
C ARG A 9 19.58 11.79 7.16
N ASN A 10 18.35 12.23 6.89
CA ASN A 10 17.74 13.39 7.57
C ASN A 10 16.61 12.94 8.51
N SER A 11 16.95 12.80 9.80
CA SER A 11 16.00 12.41 10.85
C SER A 11 14.85 13.42 10.99
N ARG A 12 15.11 14.73 10.85
CA ARG A 12 14.10 15.79 10.95
C ARG A 12 13.03 15.65 9.88
N HIS A 13 13.45 15.46 8.62
CA HIS A 13 12.54 15.23 7.50
C HIS A 13 11.68 13.98 7.73
N ARG A 14 12.31 12.86 8.09
CA ARG A 14 11.61 11.58 8.32
C ARG A 14 10.56 11.71 9.43
N THR A 15 10.92 12.35 10.55
CA THR A 15 9.99 12.60 11.67
C THR A 15 8.84 13.52 11.26
N ALA A 16 9.13 14.61 10.54
CA ALA A 16 8.09 15.54 10.07
C ALA A 16 7.10 14.85 9.12
N CYS A 17 7.59 14.07 8.15
CA CYS A 17 6.75 13.30 7.23
C CYS A 17 5.89 12.28 7.96
N PHE A 18 6.45 11.53 8.93
CA PHE A 18 5.68 10.58 9.72
C PHE A 18 4.67 11.23 10.64
N ALA A 19 5.01 12.36 11.26
CA ALA A 19 4.09 13.12 12.09
C ALA A 19 2.91 13.60 11.25
N LEU A 20 3.16 14.25 10.12
CA LEU A 20 2.14 14.71 9.17
C LEU A 20 1.28 13.55 8.66
N TYR A 21 1.91 12.44 8.25
CA TYR A 21 1.18 11.27 7.77
C TYR A 21 0.24 10.69 8.83
N ARG A 22 0.73 10.53 10.08
CA ARG A 22 -0.08 9.99 11.18
C ARG A 22 -1.20 10.94 11.58
N THR A 23 -0.95 12.26 11.62
CA THR A 23 -1.97 13.24 11.98
C THR A 23 -3.09 13.26 10.94
N LEU A 24 -2.77 13.31 9.65
CA LEU A 24 -3.75 13.24 8.56
C LEU A 24 -4.59 11.96 8.62
N LEU A 25 -3.96 10.82 8.89
CA LEU A 25 -4.69 9.54 9.02
C LEU A 25 -5.59 9.47 10.25
N ARG A 26 -5.25 10.18 11.32
CA ARG A 26 -6.06 10.27 12.54
C ARG A 26 -7.25 11.20 12.36
N GLN A 27 -7.10 12.26 11.57
CA GLN A 27 -8.14 13.22 11.26
C GLN A 27 -9.14 12.70 10.21
N ALA A 28 -8.67 11.93 9.23
CA ALA A 28 -9.51 11.40 8.15
C ALA A 28 -10.86 10.77 8.57
N PRO A 29 -10.95 9.88 9.60
CA PRO A 29 -12.22 9.26 9.99
C PRO A 29 -13.17 10.19 10.78
N LEU A 30 -12.71 11.37 11.20
CA LEU A 30 -13.53 12.35 11.94
C LEU A 30 -14.46 13.14 11.03
N ILE A 31 -14.18 13.13 9.72
CA ILE A 31 -14.91 13.90 8.74
C ILE A 31 -16.17 13.10 8.38
N PRO A 32 -17.37 13.64 8.63
CA PRO A 32 -18.59 12.98 8.18
C PRO A 32 -18.62 12.97 6.66
N LEU A 33 -18.80 11.78 6.08
CA LEU A 33 -19.02 11.60 4.64
C LEU A 33 -20.41 10.97 4.44
N PRO A 34 -21.13 11.34 3.36
CA PRO A 34 -22.32 10.63 2.93
C PRO A 34 -22.05 9.14 2.73
N ASP A 35 -23.02 8.28 3.05
CA ASP A 35 -22.88 6.82 3.00
C ASP A 35 -22.48 6.30 1.62
N ASP A 36 -22.99 6.92 0.55
CA ASP A 36 -22.64 6.61 -0.85
C ASP A 36 -21.13 6.71 -1.10
N LEU A 37 -20.49 7.74 -0.53
CA LEU A 37 -19.06 7.98 -0.70
C LEU A 37 -18.23 7.12 0.25
N ALA A 38 -18.74 6.82 1.44
CA ALA A 38 -18.05 6.03 2.45
C ALA A 38 -17.81 4.57 2.00
N VAL A 39 -18.76 3.97 1.27
CA VAL A 39 -18.70 2.55 0.86
C VAL A 39 -18.02 2.34 -0.50
N SER A 40 -18.01 3.35 -1.37
CA SER A 40 -17.57 3.28 -2.78
C SER A 40 -16.19 2.64 -3.04
N ARG A 41 -15.23 2.73 -2.10
CA ARG A 41 -13.84 2.26 -2.28
C ARG A 41 -13.42 1.12 -1.35
N GLY A 42 -14.38 0.46 -0.71
CA GLY A 42 -14.15 -0.70 0.16
C GLY A 42 -14.06 -0.34 1.65
N PRO A 43 -13.51 -1.22 2.50
CA PRO A 43 -13.64 -1.15 3.96
C PRO A 43 -12.80 -0.05 4.64
N VAL A 44 -12.04 0.73 3.86
CA VAL A 44 -11.15 1.78 4.39
C VAL A 44 -11.69 3.13 3.97
N HIS A 45 -11.82 4.06 4.92
CA HIS A 45 -12.25 5.43 4.68
C HIS A 45 -11.57 6.04 3.43
N PRO A 46 -12.32 6.61 2.46
CA PRO A 46 -11.78 7.00 1.16
C PRO A 46 -10.67 8.05 1.27
N ILE A 47 -10.79 9.00 2.21
CA ILE A 47 -9.75 10.02 2.47
C ILE A 47 -8.44 9.37 2.92
N LYS A 48 -8.50 8.32 3.76
CA LYS A 48 -7.31 7.58 4.22
C LYS A 48 -6.62 6.87 3.06
N HIS A 49 -7.38 6.36 2.09
CA HIS A 49 -6.81 5.81 0.87
C HIS A 49 -6.10 6.89 0.03
N LEU A 50 -6.70 8.07 -0.15
CA LEU A 50 -6.10 9.18 -0.89
C LEU A 50 -4.80 9.67 -0.25
N ILE A 51 -4.78 9.86 1.07
CA ILE A 51 -3.57 10.26 1.81
C ILE A 51 -2.47 9.23 1.59
N ARG A 52 -2.75 7.94 1.81
CA ARG A 52 -1.77 6.86 1.58
C ARG A 52 -1.22 6.86 0.16
N ARG A 53 -2.10 7.06 -0.84
CA ARG A 53 -1.69 7.12 -2.25
C ARG A 53 -0.78 8.33 -2.53
N SER A 54 -1.10 9.49 -1.96
CA SER A 54 -0.30 10.71 -2.12
C SER A 54 1.12 10.54 -1.55
N PHE A 55 1.23 10.06 -0.30
CA PHE A 55 2.55 9.82 0.31
C PHE A 55 3.37 8.77 -0.47
N ARG A 56 2.73 7.70 -0.96
CA ARG A 56 3.41 6.69 -1.79
C ARG A 56 3.94 7.29 -3.09
N ARG A 57 3.19 8.19 -3.73
CA ARG A 57 3.62 8.88 -4.95
C ARG A 57 4.85 9.74 -4.71
N ASN A 58 4.92 10.39 -3.55
CA ASN A 58 6.01 11.31 -3.21
C ASN A 58 7.25 10.64 -2.59
N THR A 59 7.26 9.31 -2.44
CA THR A 59 8.38 8.56 -1.82
C THR A 59 9.72 8.76 -2.54
N SER A 60 9.70 8.93 -3.87
CA SER A 60 10.91 9.09 -4.69
C SER A 60 11.39 10.54 -4.81
N ILE A 61 10.72 11.49 -4.16
CA ILE A 61 11.09 12.91 -4.23
C ILE A 61 12.26 13.17 -3.28
N THR A 62 13.41 13.52 -3.85
CA THR A 62 14.68 13.75 -3.13
C THR A 62 15.08 15.22 -3.15
N SER A 63 14.52 16.04 -4.04
CA SER A 63 14.90 17.45 -4.18
C SER A 63 14.19 18.35 -3.15
N PRO A 64 14.92 19.19 -2.39
CA PRO A 64 14.32 20.11 -1.41
C PRO A 64 13.24 21.02 -2.04
N ARG A 65 13.48 21.47 -3.27
CA ARG A 65 12.57 22.33 -4.05
C ARG A 65 11.19 21.72 -4.26
N LEU A 66 11.06 20.40 -4.31
CA LEU A 66 9.78 19.71 -4.43
C LEU A 66 9.22 19.27 -3.07
N ILE A 67 10.10 18.92 -2.13
CA ILE A 67 9.72 18.50 -0.78
C ILE A 67 9.02 19.63 -0.02
N PHE A 68 9.57 20.85 -0.05
CA PHE A 68 9.01 21.97 0.70
C PHE A 68 7.58 22.34 0.26
N PRO A 69 7.29 22.55 -1.04
CA PRO A 69 5.92 22.76 -1.51
C PRO A 69 4.99 21.60 -1.17
N ALA A 70 5.45 20.35 -1.33
CA ALA A 70 4.63 19.17 -1.04
C ALA A 70 4.26 19.07 0.45
N LEU A 71 5.22 19.35 1.35
CA LEU A 71 4.95 19.41 2.80
C LEU A 71 4.02 20.58 3.14
N LYS A 72 4.25 21.77 2.56
CA LYS A 72 3.38 22.94 2.76
C LYS A 72 1.94 22.64 2.36
N ALA A 73 1.72 22.03 1.20
CA ALA A 73 0.41 21.57 0.76
C ALA A 73 -0.20 20.55 1.73
N GLY A 74 0.61 19.61 2.25
CA GLY A 74 0.17 18.65 3.26
C GLY A 74 -0.31 19.31 4.57
N TYR A 75 0.38 20.35 5.04
CA TYR A 75 -0.04 21.12 6.22
C TYR A 75 -1.30 21.95 5.95
N GLN A 76 -1.44 22.53 4.77
CA GLN A 76 -2.67 23.23 4.36
C GLN A 76 -3.87 22.27 4.37
N ILE A 77 -3.71 21.08 3.79
CA ILE A 77 -4.73 20.03 3.84
C ILE A 77 -5.05 19.64 5.27
N LEU A 78 -4.05 19.50 6.16
CA LEU A 78 -4.31 19.22 7.57
C LEU A 78 -5.18 20.31 8.22
N GLY A 79 -4.94 21.58 7.91
CA GLY A 79 -5.79 22.70 8.34
C GLY A 79 -7.23 22.56 7.84
N LEU A 80 -7.41 22.27 6.56
CA LEU A 80 -8.73 22.05 5.95
C LEU A 80 -9.47 20.84 6.55
N LEU A 81 -8.76 19.74 6.80
CA LEU A 81 -9.36 18.56 7.43
C LEU A 81 -9.80 18.87 8.85
N LYS A 82 -8.99 19.61 9.63
CA LYS A 82 -9.35 20.06 10.98
C LYS A 82 -10.55 20.99 11.00
N SER A 83 -10.68 21.91 10.03
CA SER A 83 -11.88 22.76 9.95
C SER A 83 -13.13 21.97 9.56
N ALA A 84 -12.96 20.89 8.79
CA ALA A 84 -14.07 20.02 8.36
C ALA A 84 -14.46 18.95 9.39
N THR A 85 -13.67 18.75 10.45
CA THR A 85 -14.03 17.77 11.49
C THR A 85 -15.20 18.30 12.32
N SER A 86 -16.30 17.55 12.34
CA SER A 86 -17.33 17.71 13.37
C SER A 86 -16.75 17.21 14.71
N SER A 87 -17.15 17.79 15.85
CA SER A 87 -16.60 17.51 17.21
C SER A 87 -16.75 16.06 17.71
N ARG A 88 -17.18 15.14 16.84
CA ARG A 88 -17.37 13.73 17.12
C ARG A 88 -16.02 13.04 17.29
N THR A 89 -15.65 12.73 18.52
CA THR A 89 -14.51 11.86 18.83
C THR A 89 -14.60 10.57 18.01
N PRO A 90 -13.50 10.10 17.40
CA PRO A 90 -13.56 8.90 16.59
C PRO A 90 -13.83 7.71 17.52
N PRO A 91 -14.73 6.77 17.16
CA PRO A 91 -14.88 5.56 17.94
C PRO A 91 -13.53 4.85 17.99
N LYS A 92 -13.03 4.55 19.19
CA LYS A 92 -11.85 3.70 19.36
C LYS A 92 -12.08 2.41 18.56
N PRO A 93 -11.08 1.91 17.81
CA PRO A 93 -11.21 0.62 17.13
C PRO A 93 -11.62 -0.42 18.18
N SER A 94 -12.73 -1.14 17.93
CA SER A 94 -13.22 -2.08 18.92
C SER A 94 -12.18 -3.17 19.13
N THR A 95 -11.78 -3.36 20.37
CA THR A 95 -10.96 -4.51 20.79
C THR A 95 -11.82 -5.78 20.91
N ARG A 96 -13.13 -5.69 20.62
CA ARG A 96 -14.03 -6.85 20.66
C ARG A 96 -13.59 -7.89 19.63
N PRO A 97 -13.43 -9.16 20.04
CA PRO A 97 -13.32 -10.27 19.12
C PRO A 97 -14.49 -10.23 18.14
N ARG A 98 -14.21 -10.35 16.84
CA ARG A 98 -15.26 -10.44 15.83
C ARG A 98 -15.94 -11.81 15.98
N PRO A 99 -17.27 -11.87 16.11
CA PRO A 99 -17.98 -13.14 16.34
C PRO A 99 -17.71 -14.17 15.25
N ASP A 100 -17.54 -13.73 14.00
CA ASP A 100 -17.35 -14.63 12.84
C ASP A 100 -15.88 -14.94 12.54
N ALA A 101 -14.93 -14.42 13.33
CA ALA A 101 -13.51 -14.62 13.09
C ALA A 101 -13.02 -15.84 13.87
N GLU A 102 -12.81 -16.95 13.17
CA GLU A 102 -12.12 -18.11 13.74
C GLU A 102 -10.71 -17.72 14.18
N PRO A 103 -10.31 -18.03 15.43
CA PRO A 103 -8.97 -17.75 15.91
C PRO A 103 -7.94 -18.59 15.14
N LEU A 104 -6.74 -18.03 14.93
CA LEU A 104 -5.64 -18.76 14.26
C LEU A 104 -5.19 -19.99 15.05
N LEU A 105 -5.23 -19.90 16.38
CA LEU A 105 -4.87 -20.94 17.33
C LEU A 105 -5.92 -20.96 18.43
N VAL A 106 -6.39 -22.16 18.76
CA VAL A 106 -7.26 -22.43 19.90
C VAL A 106 -6.42 -23.11 20.97
N ASN A 107 -6.50 -22.64 22.21
CA ASN A 107 -5.86 -23.34 23.31
C ASN A 107 -6.67 -24.59 23.65
N VAL A 108 -6.08 -25.77 23.46
CA VAL A 108 -6.67 -27.09 23.75
C VAL A 108 -5.96 -27.76 24.94
N THR A 109 -5.32 -26.97 25.80
CA THR A 109 -4.74 -27.49 27.04
C THR A 109 -5.76 -28.31 27.82
N PRO A 110 -5.42 -29.57 28.19
CA PRO A 110 -6.27 -30.32 29.09
C PRO A 110 -6.36 -29.58 30.43
N ALA A 111 -7.51 -29.69 31.10
CA ALA A 111 -7.68 -29.13 32.42
C ALA A 111 -6.67 -29.76 33.41
N PRO A 112 -6.23 -29.03 34.44
CA PRO A 112 -5.36 -29.58 35.47
C PRO A 112 -6.03 -30.79 36.15
N THR A 113 -5.35 -31.93 36.11
CA THR A 113 -5.81 -33.18 36.75
C THR A 113 -4.93 -33.43 37.99
N PRO A 114 -5.40 -34.11 39.05
CA PRO A 114 -4.56 -34.40 40.23
C PRO A 114 -3.21 -35.09 39.91
N GLN A 115 -3.14 -35.86 38.81
CA GLN A 115 -1.88 -36.48 38.35
C GLN A 115 -0.99 -35.53 37.53
N ASN A 116 -1.53 -34.44 36.98
CA ASN A 116 -0.81 -33.43 36.22
C ASN A 116 -1.35 -32.03 36.57
N PRO A 117 -0.86 -31.42 37.67
CA PRO A 117 -1.35 -30.13 38.13
C PRO A 117 -0.96 -28.98 37.20
N ASN A 118 0.07 -29.14 36.36
CA ASN A 118 0.55 -28.11 35.44
C ASN A 118 0.73 -28.66 34.02
N PRO A 119 -0.37 -28.84 33.26
CA PRO A 119 -0.30 -29.31 31.89
C PRO A 119 0.41 -28.28 30.99
N ARG A 120 1.23 -28.78 30.05
CA ARG A 120 1.92 -27.92 29.09
C ARG A 120 0.92 -27.28 28.12
N PRO A 121 1.12 -26.02 27.71
CA PRO A 121 0.26 -25.36 26.73
C PRO A 121 0.27 -26.09 25.38
N VAL A 122 -0.89 -26.58 24.95
CA VAL A 122 -1.11 -27.22 23.64
C VAL A 122 -2.12 -26.40 22.85
N PHE A 123 -1.77 -26.07 21.62
CA PHE A 123 -2.60 -25.27 20.73
C PHE A 123 -2.99 -26.08 19.49
N ASP A 124 -4.22 -25.92 19.04
CA ASP A 124 -4.73 -26.53 17.82
C ASP A 124 -5.19 -25.48 16.81
N ILE A 125 -5.20 -25.85 15.52
CA ILE A 125 -5.57 -24.97 14.41
C ILE A 125 -6.97 -25.36 13.94
N PRO A 126 -8.02 -24.56 14.23
CA PRO A 126 -9.40 -24.98 14.03
C PRO A 126 -9.79 -25.24 12.57
N SER A 127 -9.09 -24.64 11.60
CA SER A 127 -9.51 -24.65 10.18
C SER A 127 -8.60 -25.42 9.22
N ARG A 128 -7.45 -25.95 9.67
CA ARG A 128 -6.51 -26.67 8.78
C ARG A 128 -5.76 -27.80 9.48
N PRO A 129 -5.56 -28.94 8.80
CA PRO A 129 -5.92 -29.22 7.40
C PRO A 129 -7.35 -29.76 7.23
N ARG A 130 -8.16 -29.16 6.34
CA ARG A 130 -9.52 -29.66 6.02
C ARG A 130 -9.48 -31.13 5.55
N PRO A 131 -10.39 -31.99 6.04
CA PRO A 131 -10.45 -33.39 5.62
C PRO A 131 -10.70 -33.50 4.11
N ALA A 132 -10.31 -34.64 3.52
CA ALA A 132 -10.38 -34.84 2.07
C ALA A 132 -11.80 -34.72 1.51
N SER A 133 -12.80 -35.08 2.31
CA SER A 133 -14.24 -34.96 2.00
C SER A 133 -14.70 -33.50 1.82
N GLU A 134 -14.08 -32.55 2.52
CA GLU A 134 -14.42 -31.12 2.43
C GLU A 134 -13.66 -30.39 1.31
N LEU A 135 -12.74 -31.08 0.63
CA LEU A 135 -12.05 -30.55 -0.55
C LEU A 135 -12.97 -30.72 -1.76
N GLY A 136 -13.83 -29.73 -2.01
CA GLY A 136 -14.76 -29.75 -3.14
C GLY A 136 -14.10 -30.10 -4.49
N GLY A 137 -14.87 -30.71 -5.40
CA GLY A 137 -14.40 -31.20 -6.69
C GLY A 137 -13.87 -32.64 -6.62
N SER A 138 -12.68 -32.90 -7.16
CA SER A 138 -12.08 -34.24 -7.23
C SER A 138 -11.46 -34.74 -5.92
N GLY A 139 -11.57 -33.99 -4.82
CA GLY A 139 -10.95 -34.32 -3.52
C GLY A 139 -9.41 -34.29 -3.52
N ARG A 140 -8.77 -34.04 -4.68
CA ARG A 140 -7.29 -34.04 -4.81
C ARG A 140 -6.76 -32.62 -4.68
N ARG A 141 -5.89 -32.40 -3.69
CA ARG A 141 -5.13 -31.14 -3.54
C ARG A 141 -4.14 -31.03 -4.69
N ARG A 142 -4.40 -30.15 -5.65
CA ARG A 142 -3.44 -29.87 -6.73
C ARG A 142 -2.36 -28.93 -6.20
N VAL A 143 -1.09 -29.32 -6.37
CA VAL A 143 0.05 -28.45 -6.05
C VAL A 143 0.00 -27.21 -6.95
N PRO A 144 0.01 -25.99 -6.39
CA PRO A 144 0.09 -24.79 -7.20
C PRO A 144 1.36 -24.82 -8.06
N HIS A 145 1.25 -24.45 -9.33
CA HIS A 145 2.39 -24.37 -10.25
C HIS A 145 2.64 -22.93 -10.65
N ILE A 146 3.89 -22.62 -11.01
CA ILE A 146 4.26 -21.31 -11.52
C ILE A 146 3.73 -21.21 -12.95
N ASP A 147 2.98 -20.14 -13.23
CA ASP A 147 2.46 -19.79 -14.54
C ASP A 147 2.96 -18.38 -14.90
N LEU A 148 2.96 -18.04 -16.18
CA LEU A 148 3.50 -16.77 -16.67
C LEU A 148 2.39 -15.93 -17.29
N ALA A 149 2.17 -14.72 -16.75
CA ALA A 149 1.29 -13.72 -17.36
C ALA A 149 2.14 -12.65 -18.05
N SER A 150 2.27 -12.77 -19.37
CA SER A 150 3.28 -12.05 -20.16
C SER A 150 4.67 -12.36 -19.62
N ASP A 151 5.25 -11.47 -18.81
CA ASP A 151 6.57 -11.65 -18.18
C ASP A 151 6.49 -11.66 -16.65
N THR A 152 5.29 -11.68 -16.07
CA THR A 152 5.13 -11.73 -14.61
C THR A 152 4.86 -13.16 -14.17
N PRO A 153 5.83 -13.87 -13.57
CA PRO A 153 5.58 -15.19 -13.02
C PRO A 153 4.66 -15.07 -11.81
N PHE A 154 3.68 -15.96 -11.70
CA PHE A 154 2.77 -16.02 -10.57
C PHE A 154 2.40 -17.47 -10.25
N LEU A 155 2.14 -17.73 -8.97
CA LEU A 155 1.73 -19.05 -8.51
C LEU A 155 0.23 -19.26 -8.79
N ARG A 156 -0.09 -20.22 -9.65
CA ARG A 156 -1.46 -20.54 -10.03
C ARG A 156 -2.01 -21.67 -9.19
N ILE A 157 -2.93 -21.32 -8.29
CA ILE A 157 -3.58 -22.28 -7.37
C ILE A 157 -4.74 -23.01 -8.05
N LYS A 158 -5.60 -22.30 -8.80
CA LYS A 158 -6.78 -22.87 -9.46
C LYS A 158 -7.13 -22.19 -10.79
N LYS A 159 -7.97 -22.85 -11.61
CA LYS A 159 -8.62 -22.28 -12.80
C LYS A 159 -10.15 -22.24 -12.57
N PRO A 160 -10.88 -21.17 -12.95
CA PRO A 160 -10.37 -19.85 -13.36
C PRO A 160 -9.63 -19.14 -12.22
N GLN A 161 -8.72 -18.23 -12.57
CA GLN A 161 -7.91 -17.51 -11.58
C GLN A 161 -8.78 -16.54 -10.75
N PRO A 162 -8.43 -16.25 -9.48
CA PRO A 162 -9.15 -15.28 -8.67
C PRO A 162 -9.19 -13.90 -9.35
N ALA A 163 -10.34 -13.23 -9.30
CA ALA A 163 -10.52 -11.91 -9.93
C ALA A 163 -9.50 -10.88 -9.44
N TYR A 164 -9.17 -10.90 -8.13
CA TYR A 164 -8.16 -10.04 -7.54
C TYR A 164 -6.76 -10.24 -8.14
N LEU A 165 -6.35 -11.50 -8.30
CA LEU A 165 -5.06 -11.84 -8.92
C LEU A 165 -5.04 -11.41 -10.40
N SER A 166 -6.13 -11.66 -11.12
CA SER A 166 -6.31 -11.18 -12.50
C SER A 166 -6.17 -9.65 -12.60
N HIS A 167 -6.78 -8.91 -11.68
CA HIS A 167 -6.70 -7.46 -11.63
C HIS A 167 -5.26 -6.96 -11.37
N ILE A 168 -4.53 -7.58 -10.43
CA ILE A 168 -3.13 -7.23 -10.16
C ILE A 168 -2.26 -7.48 -11.38
N LEU A 169 -2.40 -8.65 -12.03
CA LEU A 169 -1.63 -9.00 -13.21
C LEU A 169 -1.87 -7.99 -14.35
N ARG A 170 -3.13 -7.65 -14.64
CA ARG A 170 -3.48 -6.62 -15.63
C ARG A 170 -2.86 -5.27 -15.29
N ASN A 171 -2.93 -4.83 -14.03
CA ASN A 171 -2.32 -3.57 -13.61
C ASN A 171 -0.79 -3.58 -13.76
N ARG A 172 -0.13 -4.71 -13.50
CA ARG A 172 1.32 -4.85 -13.69
C ARG A 172 1.70 -4.79 -15.18
N ILE A 173 0.98 -5.52 -16.03
CA ILE A 173 1.17 -5.50 -17.48
C ILE A 173 0.98 -4.08 -18.00
N LYS A 174 -0.11 -3.40 -17.63
CA LYS A 174 -0.38 -2.01 -18.04
C LYS A 174 0.73 -1.04 -17.64
N LYS A 175 1.21 -1.11 -16.39
CA LYS A 175 2.31 -0.25 -15.92
C LYS A 175 3.62 -0.49 -16.66
N ARG A 176 3.85 -1.73 -17.10
CA ARG A 176 5.03 -2.06 -17.88
C ARG A 176 4.96 -1.45 -19.27
N VAL A 177 3.83 -1.62 -19.97
CA VAL A 177 3.59 -1.00 -21.28
C VAL A 177 3.83 0.51 -21.18
N GLN A 178 3.19 1.18 -20.22
CA GLN A 178 3.38 2.63 -19.99
C GLN A 178 4.85 3.04 -19.75
N ARG A 179 5.65 2.18 -19.13
CA ARG A 179 7.07 2.46 -18.92
C ARG A 179 7.87 2.29 -20.21
N LEU A 180 7.57 1.27 -21.00
CA LEU A 180 8.22 1.06 -22.30
C LEU A 180 7.90 2.22 -23.24
N ASP A 181 6.64 2.64 -23.30
CA ASP A 181 6.21 3.80 -24.10
C ASP A 181 6.99 5.07 -23.67
N LEU A 182 7.14 5.30 -22.36
CA LEU A 182 7.93 6.43 -21.85
C LEU A 182 9.41 6.35 -22.24
N VAL A 183 10.03 5.17 -22.14
CA VAL A 183 11.44 4.99 -22.52
C VAL A 183 11.63 5.25 -24.01
N GLN A 184 10.69 4.80 -24.83
CA GLN A 184 10.70 5.06 -26.27
C GLN A 184 10.65 6.57 -26.55
N VAL A 185 9.70 7.29 -25.94
CA VAL A 185 9.59 8.76 -26.08
C VAL A 185 10.86 9.47 -25.62
N PHE A 186 11.44 9.06 -24.49
CA PHE A 186 12.70 9.66 -24.03
C PHE A 186 13.82 9.48 -25.06
N HIS A 187 13.93 8.31 -25.65
CA HIS A 187 15.01 8.00 -26.60
C HIS A 187 14.80 8.65 -27.98
N GLU A 188 13.55 8.77 -28.43
CA GLU A 188 13.24 9.31 -29.76
C GLU A 188 13.15 10.84 -29.77
N VAL A 189 12.72 11.46 -28.66
CA VAL A 189 12.37 12.89 -28.62
C VAL A 189 13.14 13.64 -27.55
N ASP A 190 12.99 13.27 -26.28
CA ASP A 190 13.44 14.12 -25.17
C ASP A 190 14.97 14.17 -25.05
N ILE A 191 15.67 13.04 -25.23
CA ILE A 191 17.14 12.98 -25.17
C ILE A 191 17.77 13.77 -26.33
N PRO A 192 17.41 13.53 -27.61
CA PRO A 192 17.94 14.34 -28.71
C PRO A 192 17.65 15.84 -28.56
N ALA A 193 16.46 16.20 -28.07
CA ALA A 193 16.12 17.60 -27.81
C ALA A 193 17.01 18.21 -26.73
N ALA A 194 17.24 17.50 -25.62
CA ALA A 194 18.12 17.95 -24.55
C ALA A 194 19.58 18.10 -25.01
N GLU A 195 20.08 17.20 -25.87
CA GLU A 195 21.42 17.31 -26.45
C GLU A 195 21.57 18.56 -27.32
N LEU A 196 20.55 18.88 -28.14
CA LEU A 196 20.53 20.11 -28.93
C LEU A 196 20.48 21.37 -28.06
N GLU A 197 19.74 21.34 -26.94
CA GLU A 197 19.74 22.43 -25.96
C GLU A 197 21.13 22.63 -25.34
N ASP A 198 21.80 21.55 -24.92
CA ASP A 198 23.16 21.59 -24.36
C ASP A 198 24.18 22.15 -25.37
N ASP A 199 24.08 21.76 -26.64
CA ASP A 199 24.96 22.28 -27.69
C ASP A 199 24.69 23.75 -27.99
N TRP A 200 23.43 24.18 -27.94
CA TRP A 200 23.08 25.58 -28.04
C TRP A 200 23.66 26.41 -26.89
N GLU A 201 23.57 25.94 -25.64
CA GLU A 201 24.19 26.61 -24.49
C GLU A 201 25.71 26.76 -24.66
N LYS A 202 26.40 25.73 -25.16
CA LYS A 202 27.84 25.79 -25.45
C LYS A 202 28.16 26.84 -26.51
N MET A 203 27.41 26.87 -27.60
CA MET A 203 27.59 27.89 -28.65
C MET A 203 27.41 29.29 -28.09
N MET A 204 26.36 29.52 -27.31
CA MET A 204 26.10 30.82 -26.68
C MET A 204 27.20 31.23 -25.70
N ALA A 205 27.76 30.28 -24.94
CA ALA A 205 28.85 30.54 -24.00
C ALA A 205 30.16 30.94 -24.70
N THR A 206 30.40 30.49 -25.94
CA THR A 206 31.59 30.89 -26.72
C THR A 206 31.50 32.28 -27.36
N MET A 207 30.30 32.89 -27.41
CA MET A 207 30.08 34.20 -28.01
C MET A 207 30.15 35.37 -27.01
N LEU A 208 30.38 35.08 -25.74
CA LEU A 208 30.58 36.04 -24.64
C LEU A 208 32.03 36.03 -24.16
#